data_AF-A0A3T1B4Y8-F1
#
_entry.id   AF-A0A3T1B4Y8-F1
#
_cell.length_a   1.000
_cell.length_b   1.000
_cell.length_c   1.000
_cell.angle_alpha   90.00
_cell.angle_beta   90.00
_cell.angle_gamma   90.00
#
_symmetry.space_group_name_H-M   'P 1'
#
loop_
_entity.id
_entity.type
_entity.pdbx_description
1 polymer ?
#
loop_
_entity_poly.entity_id
_entity_poly.type
_entity_poly.pdbx_seq_one_letter_code
_entity_poly.pdbx_strand_id
1 'polypeptide(L)'
;MGTSTTRRRFAIAAAGPAIALILTAGAVPAQAAAADDAAATVAASAGTSWAETMRRKFDLETYTARLTTQLPALRTTAAARGADEAAALKAETDAQAVMDKAVATERTMYARHAGAKNAAKLAKKALVAAKKQKPASKTRVAKATAAVKKADDLVKSRAVIARTSTATLTLTRTRHAAAAKKLAAATTAHDTAVKTVAYAEKRIASWPKDRAALAAQATELSEAVVTQARVKYSTTQVYGVTVNRVVAFSFQRMIDDAAKAGVKLSGGGFRTREQQIALRKSNGCPDVWTAPSSSCRVPTAIPGRSLHEVGLAIDMTSGGSTINTRKSAAFKWMAANAGKYGFVNLPSEPWHWSITGS
;
A
#
# COMPACT_ATOMS: atom_id res chain seq x y z
N MET A 1 38.30 -42.41 -40.95
CA MET A 1 36.99 -42.98 -40.57
C MET A 1 37.10 -43.54 -39.16
N GLY A 2 36.29 -43.03 -38.23
CA GLY A 2 35.87 -43.70 -36.99
C GLY A 2 36.90 -43.96 -35.89
N THR A 3 36.94 -43.10 -34.86
CA THR A 3 37.07 -43.49 -33.43
C THR A 3 36.53 -42.33 -32.58
N SER A 4 35.26 -42.41 -32.18
CA SER A 4 34.81 -42.87 -30.85
C SER A 4 35.17 -41.90 -29.72
N THR A 5 34.26 -40.93 -29.56
CA THR A 5 34.08 -40.10 -28.37
C THR A 5 33.42 -40.94 -27.28
N THR A 6 33.80 -40.73 -26.01
CA THR A 6 32.92 -40.55 -24.82
C THR A 6 33.59 -41.06 -23.53
N ARG A 7 33.81 -40.18 -22.54
CA ARG A 7 33.29 -40.29 -21.16
C ARG A 7 34.01 -39.31 -20.21
N ARG A 8 33.21 -38.44 -19.58
CA ARG A 8 33.14 -38.09 -18.14
C ARG A 8 32.39 -36.75 -18.06
N ARG A 9 31.06 -36.74 -17.94
CA ARG A 9 30.28 -36.81 -16.68
C ARG A 9 30.91 -35.98 -15.56
N PHE A 10 30.41 -34.76 -15.38
CA PHE A 10 29.92 -34.29 -14.09
C PHE A 10 28.56 -33.63 -14.29
N ALA A 11 27.57 -34.22 -13.63
CA ALA A 11 26.25 -33.66 -13.40
C ALA A 11 26.28 -32.88 -12.08
N ILE A 12 25.35 -31.92 -11.96
CA ILE A 12 24.59 -31.43 -10.78
C ILE A 12 24.08 -30.05 -11.24
N ALA A 13 22.85 -29.95 -11.77
CA ALA A 13 21.60 -29.74 -11.02
C ALA A 13 21.67 -28.43 -10.19
N ALA A 14 20.79 -27.45 -10.34
CA ALA A 14 19.35 -27.57 -10.47
C ALA A 14 18.74 -26.41 -11.26
N ALA A 15 17.82 -26.76 -12.16
CA ALA A 15 16.80 -25.86 -12.65
C ALA A 15 15.60 -25.93 -11.69
N GLY A 16 15.08 -24.78 -11.28
CA GLY A 16 13.86 -24.63 -10.50
C GLY A 16 13.33 -23.20 -10.67
N PRO A 17 12.01 -23.01 -10.82
CA PRO A 17 11.45 -21.88 -11.54
C PRO A 17 11.40 -20.62 -10.66
N ALA A 18 11.93 -19.51 -11.18
CA ALA A 18 11.60 -18.19 -10.66
C ALA A 18 10.14 -17.89 -11.03
N ILE A 19 9.22 -18.18 -10.12
CA ILE A 19 7.87 -17.61 -10.13
C ILE A 19 8.05 -16.10 -9.90
N ALA A 20 8.13 -15.37 -11.01
CA ALA A 20 8.05 -13.91 -11.01
C ALA A 20 6.61 -13.52 -10.69
N LEU A 21 6.32 -13.34 -9.40
CA LEU A 21 5.11 -12.67 -8.97
C LEU A 21 5.26 -11.18 -9.31
N ILE A 22 4.84 -10.81 -10.53
CA ILE A 22 4.69 -9.41 -10.94
C ILE A 22 3.54 -8.85 -10.09
N LEU A 23 3.88 -8.21 -8.97
CA LEU A 23 2.99 -7.29 -8.28
C LEU A 23 2.90 -6.03 -9.13
N THR A 24 1.96 -6.01 -10.07
CA THR A 24 1.51 -4.75 -10.66
C THR A 24 0.96 -3.89 -9.54
N ALA A 25 1.69 -2.83 -9.22
CA ALA A 25 1.19 -1.72 -8.44
C ALA A 25 -0.04 -1.16 -9.18
N GLY A 26 -1.23 -1.50 -8.69
CA GLY A 26 -2.46 -0.89 -9.15
C GLY A 26 -2.38 0.61 -8.88
N ALA A 27 -2.27 1.36 -9.97
CA ALA A 27 -2.40 2.81 -9.98
C ALA A 27 -3.71 3.19 -9.28
N VAL A 28 -3.63 4.16 -8.37
CA VAL A 28 -4.79 4.91 -7.89
C VAL A 28 -5.13 5.88 -9.03
N PRO A 29 -6.29 5.78 -9.72
CA PRO A 29 -6.64 6.79 -10.69
C PRO A 29 -7.16 8.01 -9.93
N ALA A 30 -6.41 9.11 -10.07
CA ALA A 30 -6.95 10.45 -9.93
C ALA A 30 -7.76 10.81 -11.19
N GLN A 31 -8.82 11.58 -10.98
CA GLN A 31 -9.68 12.25 -11.98
C GLN A 31 -10.72 11.39 -12.74
N ALA A 32 -11.97 11.48 -12.28
CA ALA A 32 -13.11 11.72 -13.15
C ALA A 32 -14.11 12.60 -12.38
N ALA A 33 -13.92 13.91 -12.52
CA ALA A 33 -14.93 14.90 -12.17
C ALA A 33 -15.72 15.23 -13.44
N ALA A 34 -17.02 15.41 -13.24
CA ALA A 34 -18.01 16.04 -14.12
C ALA A 34 -18.42 15.28 -15.39
N ALA A 35 -19.54 14.57 -15.29
CA ALA A 35 -20.63 14.74 -16.25
C ALA A 35 -21.92 14.93 -15.43
N ASP A 36 -22.59 16.04 -15.70
CA ASP A 36 -23.84 16.46 -15.09
C ASP A 36 -24.92 15.39 -15.23
N ASP A 37 -25.56 15.06 -14.11
CA ASP A 37 -26.99 14.80 -14.09
C ASP A 37 -27.58 15.52 -12.88
N ALA A 38 -28.22 16.64 -13.20
CA ALA A 38 -29.05 17.40 -12.28
C ALA A 38 -30.28 16.58 -11.90
N ALA A 39 -30.12 15.65 -10.96
CA ALA A 39 -31.22 15.10 -10.18
C ALA A 39 -31.11 15.72 -8.78
N ALA A 40 -32.15 16.45 -8.38
CA ALA A 40 -32.27 17.03 -7.06
C ALA A 40 -31.81 16.01 -6.00
N THR A 41 -30.73 16.33 -5.28
CA THR A 41 -30.22 15.50 -4.19
C THR A 41 -31.28 15.46 -3.10
N VAL A 42 -32.15 14.45 -3.13
CA VAL A 42 -32.97 14.10 -1.97
C VAL A 42 -31.97 13.88 -0.84
N ALA A 43 -31.98 14.75 0.16
CA ALA A 43 -31.12 14.61 1.32
C ALA A 43 -31.25 13.15 1.83
N ALA A 44 -30.12 12.45 1.94
CA ALA A 44 -30.12 11.07 2.37
C ALA A 44 -30.86 10.97 3.71
N SER A 45 -31.73 9.96 3.85
CA SER A 45 -32.42 9.71 5.13
C SER A 45 -31.38 9.50 6.24
N ALA A 46 -31.72 9.84 7.48
CA ALA A 46 -30.85 9.62 8.64
C ALA A 46 -30.46 8.13 8.76
N GLY A 47 -31.38 7.23 8.40
CA GLY A 47 -31.12 5.79 8.30
C GLY A 47 -30.03 5.44 7.29
N THR A 48 -30.09 6.05 6.09
CA THR A 48 -29.07 5.88 5.06
C THR A 48 -27.71 6.37 5.55
N SER A 49 -27.65 7.58 6.11
CA SER A 49 -26.41 8.16 6.64
C SER A 49 -25.82 7.34 7.78
N TRP A 50 -26.64 6.85 8.71
CA TRP A 50 -26.19 5.99 9.80
C TRP A 50 -25.55 4.69 9.27
N ALA A 51 -26.22 4.02 8.32
CA ALA A 51 -25.73 2.78 7.74
C ALA A 51 -24.42 2.98 6.94
N GLU A 52 -24.27 4.12 6.27
CA GLU A 52 -23.03 4.50 5.58
C GLU A 52 -21.89 4.80 6.56
N THR A 53 -22.15 5.56 7.63
CA THR A 53 -21.18 5.83 8.69
C THR A 53 -20.67 4.53 9.30
N MET A 54 -21.57 3.58 9.60
CA MET A 54 -21.17 2.28 10.15
C MET A 54 -20.38 1.44 9.15
N ARG A 55 -20.80 1.35 7.88
CA ARG A 55 -20.04 0.65 6.83
C ARG A 55 -18.63 1.22 6.68
N ARG A 56 -18.52 2.55 6.54
CA ARG A 56 -17.24 3.25 6.43
C ARG A 56 -16.34 2.96 7.63
N LYS A 57 -16.88 2.93 8.84
CA LYS A 57 -16.13 2.59 10.05
C LYS A 57 -15.53 1.18 9.96
N PHE A 58 -16.32 0.17 9.58
CA PHE A 58 -15.84 -1.21 9.47
C PHE A 58 -14.84 -1.42 8.31
N ASP A 59 -15.04 -0.74 7.18
CA ASP A 59 -14.11 -0.78 6.05
C ASP A 59 -12.75 -0.20 6.44
N LEU A 60 -12.76 0.94 7.16
CA LEU A 60 -11.54 1.58 7.66
C LEU A 60 -10.86 0.78 8.76
N GLU A 61 -11.61 0.07 9.60
CA GLU A 61 -11.07 -0.86 10.58
C GLU A 61 -10.31 -2.00 9.90
N THR A 62 -10.95 -2.63 8.91
CA THR A 62 -10.38 -3.73 8.12
C THR A 62 -9.15 -3.26 7.33
N TYR A 63 -9.24 -2.07 6.74
CA TYR A 63 -8.12 -1.44 6.02
C TYR A 63 -6.92 -1.18 6.94
N THR A 64 -7.17 -0.56 8.10
CA THR A 64 -6.11 -0.25 9.06
C THR A 64 -5.48 -1.51 9.64
N ALA A 65 -6.27 -2.54 9.95
CA ALA A 65 -5.75 -3.82 10.42
C ALA A 65 -4.81 -4.46 9.39
N ARG A 66 -5.19 -4.44 8.10
CA ARG A 66 -4.32 -4.91 7.01
C ARG A 66 -3.02 -4.11 6.91
N LEU A 67 -3.09 -2.78 7.01
CA LEU A 67 -1.90 -1.94 7.02
C LEU A 67 -0.98 -2.27 8.20
N THR A 68 -1.53 -2.47 9.39
CA THR A 68 -0.76 -2.87 10.58
C THR A 68 -0.02 -4.18 10.35
N THR A 69 -0.69 -5.19 9.77
CA THR A 69 -0.06 -6.47 9.42
C THR A 69 1.03 -6.32 8.35
N GLN A 70 0.85 -5.43 7.38
CA GLN A 70 1.80 -5.21 6.28
C GLN A 70 3.00 -4.32 6.66
N LEU A 71 2.85 -3.46 7.67
CA LEU A 71 3.85 -2.44 8.03
C LEU A 71 5.27 -3.00 8.24
N PRO A 72 5.49 -4.14 8.93
CA PRO A 72 6.84 -4.71 9.05
C PRO A 72 7.47 -5.03 7.69
N ALA A 73 6.72 -5.66 6.77
CA ALA A 73 7.21 -5.99 5.44
C ALA A 73 7.47 -4.74 4.58
N LEU A 74 6.65 -3.70 4.72
CA LEU A 74 6.88 -2.41 4.06
C LEU A 74 8.18 -1.77 4.55
N ARG A 75 8.45 -1.80 5.86
CA ARG A 75 9.71 -1.30 6.45
C ARG A 75 10.92 -2.10 5.97
N THR A 76 10.84 -3.43 5.92
CA THR A 76 11.90 -4.28 5.34
C THR A 76 12.15 -3.92 3.87
N THR A 77 11.08 -3.69 3.11
CA THR A 77 11.20 -3.29 1.70
C THR A 77 11.89 -1.94 1.57
N ALA A 78 11.51 -0.94 2.37
CA ALA A 78 12.16 0.38 2.36
C ALA A 78 13.65 0.28 2.71
N ALA A 79 14.01 -0.50 3.74
CA ALA A 79 15.41 -0.72 4.11
C ALA A 79 16.22 -1.38 2.99
N ALA A 80 15.65 -2.40 2.32
CA ALA A 80 16.30 -3.05 1.18
C ALA A 80 16.50 -2.06 0.01
N ARG A 81 15.52 -1.20 -0.27
CA ARG A 81 15.66 -0.15 -1.30
C ARG A 81 16.69 0.91 -0.94
N GLY A 82 16.83 1.26 0.34
CA GLY A 82 17.91 2.13 0.80
C GLY A 82 19.29 1.50 0.58
N ALA A 83 19.43 0.19 0.79
CA ALA A 83 20.67 -0.52 0.48
C ALA A 83 20.96 -0.57 -1.04
N ASP A 84 19.93 -0.80 -1.87
CA ASP A 84 20.04 -0.75 -3.34
C ASP A 84 20.49 0.63 -3.82
N GLU A 85 19.92 1.71 -3.27
CA GLU A 85 20.30 3.09 -3.57
C GLU A 85 21.76 3.36 -3.19
N ALA A 86 22.18 2.98 -1.98
CA ALA A 86 23.56 3.16 -1.54
C ALA A 86 24.55 2.41 -2.45
N ALA A 87 24.20 1.19 -2.87
CA ALA A 87 25.01 0.41 -3.80
C ALA A 87 25.06 1.06 -5.20
N ALA A 88 23.94 1.59 -5.69
CA ALA A 88 23.88 2.29 -6.97
C ALA A 88 24.69 3.60 -6.96
N LEU A 89 24.64 4.35 -5.85
CA LEU A 89 25.43 5.56 -5.65
C LEU A 89 26.92 5.24 -5.70
N LYS A 90 27.35 4.19 -4.99
CA LYS A 90 28.74 3.75 -5.03
C LYS A 90 29.17 3.35 -6.46
N ALA A 91 28.33 2.61 -7.18
CA ALA A 91 28.64 2.18 -8.53
C ALA A 91 28.75 3.34 -9.52
N GLU A 92 27.92 4.37 -9.38
CA GLU A 92 27.99 5.60 -10.16
C GLU A 92 29.29 6.37 -9.87
N THR A 93 29.64 6.53 -8.59
CA THR A 93 30.87 7.20 -8.16
C THR A 93 32.11 6.47 -8.69
N ASP A 94 32.15 5.14 -8.59
CA ASP A 94 33.24 4.32 -9.12
C ASP A 94 33.33 4.47 -10.66
N ALA A 95 32.20 4.51 -11.37
CA ALA A 95 32.16 4.67 -12.82
C ALA A 95 32.63 6.06 -13.26
N GLN A 96 32.28 7.11 -12.51
CA GLN A 96 32.74 8.48 -12.71
C GLN A 96 34.27 8.57 -12.56
N ALA A 97 34.83 7.98 -11.50
CA ALA A 97 36.28 7.95 -11.28
C ALA A 97 37.04 7.23 -12.42
N VAL A 98 36.48 6.13 -12.94
CA VAL A 98 37.04 5.43 -14.10
C VAL A 98 36.96 6.28 -15.38
N MET A 99 35.86 7.01 -15.57
CA MET A 99 35.71 7.93 -16.70
C MET A 99 36.74 9.06 -16.64
N ASP A 100 36.95 9.68 -15.48
CA ASP A 100 37.92 10.76 -15.29
C ASP A 100 39.36 10.30 -15.60
N LYS A 101 39.72 9.10 -15.15
CA LYS A 101 41.00 8.49 -15.51
C LYS A 101 41.13 8.26 -17.03
N ALA A 102 40.06 7.85 -17.70
CA ALA A 102 40.06 7.68 -19.15
C ALA A 102 40.21 9.03 -19.87
N VAL A 103 39.58 10.10 -19.40
CA VAL A 103 39.74 11.47 -19.93
C VAL A 103 41.20 11.92 -19.82
N ALA A 104 41.81 11.77 -18.65
CA ALA A 104 43.21 12.13 -18.44
C ALA A 104 44.17 11.30 -19.32
N THR A 105 43.86 10.01 -19.49
CA THR A 105 44.65 9.10 -20.34
C THR A 105 44.56 9.50 -21.80
N GLU A 106 43.36 9.75 -22.32
CA GLU A 106 43.13 10.15 -23.70
C GLU A 106 43.87 11.45 -24.02
N ARG A 107 43.74 12.47 -23.17
CA ARG A 107 44.49 13.74 -23.27
C ARG A 107 46.00 13.50 -23.38
N THR A 108 46.54 12.63 -22.53
CA THR A 108 47.97 12.29 -22.53
C THR A 108 48.39 11.58 -23.82
N MET A 109 47.58 10.65 -24.34
CA MET A 109 47.91 9.91 -25.56
C MET A 109 47.85 10.80 -26.81
N TYR A 110 46.90 11.72 -26.88
CA TYR A 110 46.84 12.71 -27.95
C TYR A 110 48.01 13.70 -27.91
N ALA A 111 48.41 14.17 -26.72
CA ALA A 111 49.60 15.02 -26.57
C ALA A 111 50.88 14.30 -27.05
N ARG A 112 51.05 13.02 -26.69
CA ARG A 112 52.18 12.19 -27.16
C ARG A 112 52.15 11.97 -28.67
N HIS A 113 50.97 11.76 -29.26
CA HIS A 113 50.81 11.65 -30.71
C HIS A 113 51.16 12.96 -31.43
N ALA A 114 50.72 14.11 -30.91
CA ALA A 114 51.11 15.42 -31.44
C ALA A 114 52.63 15.64 -31.36
N GLY A 115 53.26 15.30 -30.24
CA GLY A 115 54.71 15.34 -30.07
C GLY A 115 55.45 14.46 -31.09
N ALA A 116 54.96 13.24 -31.34
CA ALA A 116 55.52 12.36 -32.37
C ALA A 116 55.43 12.95 -33.78
N LYS A 117 54.30 13.60 -34.14
CA LYS A 117 54.17 14.30 -35.43
C LYS A 117 55.17 15.44 -35.58
N ASN A 118 55.36 16.23 -34.52
CA ASN A 118 56.35 17.30 -34.50
C ASN A 118 57.78 16.77 -34.68
N ALA A 119 58.12 15.68 -33.98
CA ALA A 119 59.41 15.01 -34.14
C ALA A 119 59.62 14.48 -35.57
N ALA A 120 58.61 13.88 -36.20
CA ALA A 120 58.67 13.44 -37.59
C ALA A 120 58.86 14.62 -38.57
N LYS A 121 58.19 15.75 -38.34
CA LYS A 121 58.39 16.99 -39.12
C LYS A 121 59.83 17.50 -38.99
N LEU A 122 60.39 17.51 -37.78
CA LEU A 122 61.79 17.90 -37.54
C LEU A 122 62.79 16.94 -38.19
N ALA A 123 62.57 15.62 -38.09
CA ALA A 123 63.41 14.62 -38.74
C ALA A 123 63.43 14.77 -40.27
N LYS A 124 62.27 15.04 -40.88
CA LYS A 124 62.16 15.30 -42.33
C LYS A 124 62.92 16.56 -42.74
N LYS A 125 62.81 17.65 -41.96
CA LYS A 125 63.63 18.86 -42.17
C LYS A 125 65.12 18.56 -42.05
N ALA A 126 65.54 17.80 -41.04
CA ALA A 126 66.93 17.42 -40.85
C ALA A 126 67.48 16.56 -42.00
N LEU A 127 66.67 15.67 -42.57
CA LEU A 127 67.03 14.91 -43.76
C LEU A 127 67.26 15.82 -44.98
N VAL A 128 66.38 16.81 -45.20
CA VAL A 128 66.56 17.81 -46.26
C VAL A 128 67.86 18.59 -46.06
N ALA A 129 68.15 19.03 -44.83
CA ALA A 129 69.39 19.73 -44.51
C ALA A 129 70.63 18.84 -44.73
N ALA A 130 70.59 17.58 -44.27
CA ALA A 130 71.69 16.62 -44.43
C ALA A 130 72.02 16.32 -45.91
N LYS A 131 71.01 16.33 -46.80
CA LYS A 131 71.20 16.19 -48.25
C LYS A 131 71.84 17.43 -48.90
N LYS A 132 71.59 18.63 -48.35
CA LYS A 132 72.10 19.90 -48.88
C LYS A 132 73.50 20.27 -48.36
N GLN A 133 73.92 19.74 -47.21
CA GLN A 133 75.18 20.08 -46.55
C GLN A 133 76.41 19.58 -47.33
N LYS A 134 77.44 20.43 -47.44
CA LYS A 134 78.73 20.14 -48.09
C LYS A 134 79.88 20.08 -47.07
N PRO A 135 80.90 19.20 -47.26
CA PRO A 135 80.98 18.17 -48.30
C PRO A 135 79.93 17.07 -48.10
N ALA A 136 79.54 16.42 -49.20
CA ALA A 136 78.50 15.39 -49.19
C ALA A 136 78.94 14.19 -48.34
N SER A 137 78.04 13.67 -47.50
CA SER A 137 78.31 12.49 -46.65
C SER A 137 77.16 11.50 -46.74
N LYS A 138 77.45 10.31 -47.30
CA LYS A 138 76.47 9.21 -47.41
C LYS A 138 75.98 8.75 -46.03
N THR A 139 76.88 8.66 -45.05
CA THR A 139 76.56 8.26 -43.67
C THR A 139 75.57 9.22 -43.01
N ARG A 140 75.75 10.53 -43.19
CA ARG A 140 74.85 11.56 -42.64
C ARG A 140 73.44 11.41 -43.19
N VAL A 141 73.32 11.25 -44.51
CA VAL A 141 72.02 11.06 -45.20
C VAL A 141 71.36 9.74 -44.78
N ALA A 142 72.12 8.65 -44.64
CA ALA A 142 71.61 7.37 -44.17
C ALA A 142 71.06 7.47 -42.73
N LYS A 143 71.80 8.09 -41.80
CA LYS A 143 71.36 8.32 -40.42
C LYS A 143 70.08 9.16 -40.34
N ALA A 144 70.01 10.24 -41.12
CA ALA A 144 68.82 11.09 -41.17
C ALA A 144 67.60 10.36 -41.78
N THR A 145 67.80 9.52 -42.80
CA THR A 145 66.75 8.66 -43.39
C THR A 145 66.22 7.66 -42.36
N ALA A 146 67.11 6.99 -41.62
CA ALA A 146 66.72 6.07 -40.55
C ALA A 146 65.95 6.79 -39.42
N ALA A 147 66.35 8.01 -39.07
CA ALA A 147 65.65 8.84 -38.09
C ALA A 147 64.23 9.22 -38.55
N VAL A 148 64.04 9.57 -39.84
CA VAL A 148 62.70 9.80 -40.42
C VAL A 148 61.85 8.54 -40.32
N LYS A 149 62.37 7.38 -40.72
CA LYS A 149 61.63 6.11 -40.63
C LYS A 149 61.18 5.82 -39.20
N LYS A 150 62.10 5.93 -38.22
CA LYS A 150 61.81 5.73 -36.79
C LYS A 150 60.73 6.70 -36.29
N ALA A 151 60.78 7.96 -36.71
CA ALA A 151 59.79 8.97 -36.31
C ALA A 151 58.41 8.70 -36.93
N ASP A 152 58.34 8.31 -38.21
CA ASP A 152 57.09 7.95 -38.87
C ASP A 152 56.46 6.67 -38.26
N ASP A 153 57.27 5.66 -37.91
CA ASP A 153 56.79 4.46 -37.21
C ASP A 153 56.27 4.79 -35.79
N LEU A 154 56.92 5.73 -35.09
CA LEU A 154 56.44 6.23 -33.81
C LEU A 154 55.10 6.99 -33.95
N VAL A 155 54.92 7.80 -35.00
CA VAL A 155 53.64 8.46 -35.28
C VAL A 155 52.53 7.41 -35.45
N LYS A 156 52.77 6.37 -36.27
CA LYS A 156 51.77 5.29 -36.51
C LYS A 156 51.37 4.59 -35.21
N SER A 157 52.34 4.15 -34.41
CA SER A 157 52.07 3.48 -33.12
C SER A 157 51.30 4.38 -32.15
N ARG A 158 51.67 5.67 -32.03
CA ARG A 158 50.96 6.62 -31.15
C ARG A 158 49.56 6.96 -31.66
N ALA A 159 49.33 6.99 -32.97
CA ALA A 159 48.01 7.18 -33.55
C ALA A 159 47.06 6.03 -33.16
N VAL A 160 47.52 4.78 -33.18
CA VAL A 160 46.74 3.62 -32.75
C VAL A 160 46.40 3.73 -31.26
N ILE A 161 47.38 4.02 -30.40
CA ILE A 161 47.15 4.16 -28.95
C ILE A 161 46.15 5.29 -28.64
N ALA A 162 46.25 6.44 -29.31
CA ALA A 162 45.30 7.54 -29.14
C ALA A 162 43.86 7.14 -29.53
N ARG A 163 43.69 6.43 -30.66
CA ARG A 163 42.38 5.89 -31.08
C ARG A 163 41.82 4.89 -30.08
N THR A 164 42.64 3.97 -29.58
CA THR A 164 42.22 3.01 -28.54
C THR A 164 41.79 3.74 -27.27
N SER A 165 42.51 4.78 -26.84
CA SER A 165 42.12 5.57 -25.66
C SER A 165 40.79 6.32 -25.85
N THR A 166 40.48 6.74 -27.08
CA THR A 166 39.17 7.35 -27.43
C THR A 166 38.03 6.33 -27.31
N ALA A 167 38.26 5.11 -27.80
CA ALA A 167 37.29 4.02 -27.68
C ALA A 167 37.05 3.66 -26.20
N THR A 168 38.11 3.61 -25.39
CA THR A 168 38.01 3.41 -23.93
C THR A 168 37.20 4.53 -23.27
N LEU A 169 37.49 5.80 -23.57
CA LEU A 169 36.74 6.93 -23.02
C LEU A 169 35.25 6.89 -23.41
N THR A 170 34.94 6.49 -24.65
CA THR A 170 33.56 6.34 -25.11
C THR A 170 32.83 5.25 -24.31
N LEU A 171 33.47 4.10 -24.10
CA LEU A 171 32.92 3.02 -23.30
C LEU A 171 32.69 3.42 -21.84
N THR A 172 33.65 4.13 -21.22
CA THR A 172 33.52 4.55 -19.82
C THR A 172 32.42 5.60 -19.64
N ARG A 173 32.25 6.53 -20.60
CA ARG A 173 31.10 7.46 -20.64
C ARG A 173 29.76 6.72 -20.67
N THR A 174 29.62 5.71 -21.52
CA THR A 174 28.39 4.91 -21.59
C THR A 174 28.11 4.17 -20.28
N ARG A 175 29.16 3.61 -19.64
CA ARG A 175 29.03 2.93 -18.35
C ARG A 175 28.63 3.89 -17.23
N HIS A 176 29.25 5.07 -17.18
CA HIS A 176 28.89 6.12 -16.24
C HIS A 176 27.43 6.55 -16.42
N ALA A 177 27.00 6.84 -17.65
CA ALA A 177 25.60 7.19 -17.95
C ALA A 177 24.62 6.08 -17.55
N ALA A 178 24.98 4.80 -17.74
CA ALA A 178 24.17 3.67 -17.30
C ALA A 178 24.10 3.56 -15.77
N ALA A 179 25.19 3.82 -15.06
CA ALA A 179 25.22 3.83 -13.60
C ALA A 179 24.38 4.98 -13.02
N ALA A 180 24.47 6.18 -13.60
CA ALA A 180 23.63 7.32 -13.23
C ALA A 180 22.13 7.03 -13.39
N LYS A 181 21.73 6.37 -14.49
CA LYS A 181 20.33 5.93 -14.66
C LYS A 181 19.88 4.92 -13.61
N LYS A 182 20.76 3.99 -13.22
CA LYS A 182 20.47 3.02 -12.16
C LYS A 182 20.31 3.69 -10.80
N LEU A 183 21.17 4.66 -10.47
CA LEU A 183 21.04 5.45 -9.26
C LEU A 183 19.70 6.18 -9.23
N ALA A 184 19.33 6.91 -10.29
CA ALA A 184 18.05 7.62 -10.35
C ALA A 184 16.83 6.68 -10.15
N ALA A 185 16.87 5.49 -10.75
CA ALA A 185 15.83 4.48 -10.56
C ALA A 185 15.78 3.94 -9.12
N ALA A 186 16.95 3.68 -8.51
CA ALA A 186 17.06 3.21 -7.14
C ALA A 186 16.56 4.24 -6.13
N THR A 187 16.95 5.51 -6.28
CA THR A 187 16.44 6.65 -5.48
C THR A 187 14.93 6.75 -5.58
N THR A 188 14.36 6.71 -6.80
CA THR A 188 12.91 6.76 -7.00
C THR A 188 12.18 5.59 -6.30
N ALA A 189 12.76 4.39 -6.37
CA ALA A 189 12.20 3.21 -5.72
C ALA A 189 12.27 3.30 -4.19
N HIS A 190 13.37 3.81 -3.64
CA HIS A 190 13.54 4.02 -2.21
C HIS A 190 12.57 5.09 -1.68
N ASP A 191 12.48 6.25 -2.35
CA ASP A 191 11.53 7.31 -2.01
C ASP A 191 10.08 6.81 -1.98
N THR A 192 9.71 6.01 -2.98
CA THR A 192 8.37 5.43 -3.07
C THR A 192 8.10 4.47 -1.90
N ALA A 193 9.08 3.63 -1.54
CA ALA A 193 8.96 2.72 -0.42
C ALA A 193 8.84 3.47 0.92
N VAL A 194 9.65 4.50 1.14
CA VAL A 194 9.60 5.35 2.35
C VAL A 194 8.26 6.08 2.46
N LYS A 195 7.77 6.68 1.37
CA LYS A 195 6.43 7.31 1.34
C LYS A 195 5.32 6.33 1.68
N THR A 196 5.42 5.09 1.20
CA THR A 196 4.44 4.04 1.49
C THR A 196 4.43 3.67 2.98
N VAL A 197 5.61 3.54 3.60
CA VAL A 197 5.75 3.32 5.05
C VAL A 197 5.15 4.48 5.84
N ALA A 198 5.52 5.72 5.52
CA ALA A 198 5.04 6.91 6.21
C ALA A 198 3.51 7.05 6.11
N TYR A 199 2.92 6.77 4.94
CA TYR A 199 1.48 6.76 4.77
C TYR A 199 0.80 5.69 5.65
N ALA A 200 1.33 4.47 5.67
CA ALA A 200 0.80 3.39 6.49
C ALA A 200 0.83 3.74 7.98
N GLU A 201 1.97 4.25 8.47
CA GLU A 201 2.14 4.69 9.86
C GLU A 201 1.16 5.80 10.24
N LYS A 202 1.03 6.83 9.39
CA LYS A 202 0.09 7.93 9.62
C LYS A 202 -1.36 7.45 9.70
N ARG A 203 -1.76 6.54 8.80
CA ARG A 203 -3.13 6.00 8.78
C ARG A 203 -3.43 5.16 10.02
N ILE A 204 -2.48 4.32 10.44
CA ILE A 204 -2.58 3.51 11.65
C ILE A 204 -2.70 4.42 12.88
N ALA A 205 -1.87 5.46 12.97
CA ALA A 205 -1.89 6.41 14.07
C ALA A 205 -3.18 7.24 14.14
N SER A 206 -3.78 7.62 13.00
CA SER A 206 -5.02 8.40 12.98
C SER A 206 -6.27 7.58 13.30
N TRP A 207 -6.22 6.26 13.09
CA TRP A 207 -7.39 5.39 13.15
C TRP A 207 -8.18 5.46 14.47
N PRO A 208 -7.57 5.47 15.67
CA PRO A 208 -8.34 5.57 16.92
C PRO A 208 -9.24 6.82 16.98
N LYS A 209 -8.74 7.96 16.49
CA LYS A 209 -9.50 9.22 16.43
C LYS A 209 -10.63 9.14 15.40
N ASP A 210 -10.34 8.67 14.20
CA ASP A 210 -11.34 8.53 13.13
C ASP A 210 -12.47 7.57 13.54
N ARG A 211 -12.11 6.47 14.20
CA ARG A 211 -13.04 5.48 14.74
C ARG A 211 -13.97 6.10 15.78
N ALA A 212 -13.44 6.93 16.69
CA ALA A 212 -14.21 7.62 17.70
C ALA A 212 -15.16 8.65 17.08
N ALA A 213 -14.69 9.41 16.09
CA ALA A 213 -15.51 10.38 15.37
C ALA A 213 -16.68 9.73 14.62
N LEU A 214 -16.43 8.62 13.91
CA LEU A 214 -17.50 7.87 13.23
C LEU A 214 -18.49 7.24 14.22
N ALA A 215 -18.03 6.80 15.40
CA ALA A 215 -18.92 6.31 16.44
C ALA A 215 -19.81 7.45 16.99
N ALA A 216 -19.25 8.63 17.25
CA ALA A 216 -20.00 9.79 17.70
C ALA A 216 -21.05 10.24 16.66
N GLN A 217 -20.68 10.26 15.38
CA GLN A 217 -21.61 10.56 14.29
C GLN A 217 -22.77 9.56 14.22
N ALA A 218 -22.49 8.26 14.39
CA ALA A 218 -23.54 7.24 14.43
C ALA A 218 -24.50 7.46 15.61
N THR A 219 -23.97 7.82 16.79
CA THR A 219 -24.79 8.15 17.97
C THR A 219 -25.66 9.39 17.73
N GLU A 220 -25.12 10.45 17.16
CA GLU A 220 -25.86 11.68 16.85
C GLU A 220 -27.02 11.43 15.88
N LEU A 221 -26.83 10.52 14.92
CA LEU A 221 -27.87 10.15 13.96
C LEU A 221 -28.97 9.26 14.56
N SER A 222 -28.72 8.54 15.66
CA SER A 222 -29.63 7.50 16.18
C SER A 222 -31.05 8.01 16.45
N GLU A 223 -31.22 9.19 17.04
CA GLU A 223 -32.56 9.75 17.35
C GLU A 223 -33.33 10.13 16.07
N ALA A 224 -32.64 10.69 15.07
CA ALA A 224 -33.24 11.01 13.78
C ALA A 224 -33.62 9.72 13.01
N VAL A 225 -32.79 8.67 13.10
CA VAL A 225 -33.09 7.34 12.56
C VAL A 225 -34.37 6.79 13.18
N VAL A 226 -34.49 6.82 14.52
CA VAL A 226 -35.70 6.37 15.22
C VAL A 226 -36.92 7.16 14.75
N THR A 227 -36.83 8.48 14.71
CA THR A 227 -37.94 9.36 14.30
C THR A 227 -38.42 9.03 12.89
N GLN A 228 -37.51 8.89 11.94
CA GLN A 228 -37.86 8.55 10.55
C GLN A 228 -38.39 7.11 10.42
N ALA A 229 -37.80 6.15 11.15
CA ALA A 229 -38.22 4.77 11.14
C ALA A 229 -39.64 4.57 11.70
N ARG A 230 -40.10 5.43 12.61
CA ARG A 230 -41.50 5.41 13.09
C ARG A 230 -42.52 5.79 12.01
N VAL A 231 -42.10 6.55 10.99
CA VAL A 231 -42.95 6.91 9.84
C VAL A 231 -42.91 5.82 8.77
N LYS A 232 -41.71 5.35 8.42
CA LYS A 232 -41.51 4.33 7.39
C LYS A 232 -40.24 3.53 7.67
N TYR A 233 -40.36 2.21 7.64
CA TYR A 233 -39.25 1.29 7.83
C TYR A 233 -39.37 0.08 6.91
N SER A 234 -38.26 -0.63 6.74
CA SER A 234 -38.21 -1.93 6.08
C SER A 234 -37.33 -2.85 6.91
N THR A 235 -37.75 -4.10 7.03
CA THR A 235 -37.03 -5.13 7.77
C THR A 235 -36.37 -6.14 6.84
N THR A 236 -35.41 -6.88 7.39
CA THR A 236 -34.74 -8.02 6.76
C THR A 236 -34.37 -9.03 7.85
N GLN A 237 -34.13 -10.28 7.47
CA GLN A 237 -33.60 -11.27 8.39
C GLN A 237 -32.07 -11.32 8.32
N VAL A 238 -31.45 -11.46 9.49
CA VAL A 238 -30.02 -11.72 9.66
C VAL A 238 -29.90 -12.85 10.69
N TYR A 239 -29.37 -14.00 10.27
CA TYR A 239 -29.25 -15.20 11.11
C TYR A 239 -30.55 -15.56 11.87
N GLY A 240 -31.70 -15.44 11.19
CA GLY A 240 -33.02 -15.74 11.77
C GLY A 240 -33.64 -14.62 12.63
N VAL A 241 -32.91 -13.54 12.89
CA VAL A 241 -33.44 -12.36 13.62
C VAL A 241 -33.93 -11.33 12.61
N THR A 242 -35.20 -10.94 12.71
CA THR A 242 -35.76 -9.87 11.86
C THR A 242 -35.35 -8.52 12.43
N VAL A 243 -34.66 -7.67 11.65
CA VAL A 243 -34.17 -6.35 12.07
C VAL A 243 -34.45 -5.31 10.99
N ASN A 244 -34.34 -4.02 11.32
CA ASN A 244 -34.40 -2.93 10.35
C ASN A 244 -33.20 -3.03 9.38
N ARG A 245 -33.42 -2.75 8.09
CA ARG A 245 -32.35 -2.75 7.08
C ARG A 245 -31.20 -1.79 7.42
N VAL A 246 -31.48 -0.68 8.11
CA VAL A 246 -30.48 0.30 8.55
C VAL A 246 -29.41 -0.35 9.43
N VAL A 247 -29.82 -1.24 10.35
CA VAL A 247 -28.92 -1.87 11.33
C VAL A 247 -28.43 -3.26 10.90
N ALA A 248 -28.97 -3.81 9.82
CA ALA A 248 -28.72 -5.19 9.40
C ALA A 248 -27.22 -5.51 9.23
N PHE A 249 -26.47 -4.62 8.56
CA PHE A 249 -25.03 -4.83 8.37
C PHE A 249 -24.26 -4.81 9.70
N SER A 250 -24.51 -3.81 10.55
CA SER A 250 -23.85 -3.70 11.86
C SER A 250 -24.21 -4.88 12.76
N PHE A 251 -25.47 -5.31 12.74
CA PHE A 251 -25.94 -6.48 13.48
C PHE A 251 -25.26 -7.76 13.01
N GLN A 252 -25.20 -8.01 11.69
CA GLN A 252 -24.50 -9.17 11.14
C GLN A 252 -23.04 -9.20 11.60
N ARG A 253 -22.34 -8.07 11.49
CA ARG A 253 -20.95 -7.93 11.94
C ARG A 253 -20.79 -8.23 13.44
N MET A 254 -21.74 -7.79 14.27
CA MET A 254 -21.72 -8.07 15.71
C MET A 254 -21.84 -9.57 15.99
N ILE A 255 -22.77 -10.26 15.33
CA ILE A 255 -22.98 -11.70 15.52
C ILE A 255 -21.77 -12.49 15.02
N ASP A 256 -21.20 -12.13 13.87
CA ASP A 256 -20.01 -12.78 13.31
C ASP A 256 -18.81 -12.67 14.25
N ASP A 257 -18.56 -11.48 14.79
CA ASP A 257 -17.43 -11.24 15.68
C ASP A 257 -17.64 -11.86 17.07
N ALA A 258 -18.90 -11.94 17.54
CA ALA A 258 -19.25 -12.71 18.74
C ALA A 258 -18.93 -14.19 18.55
N ALA A 259 -19.34 -14.77 17.41
CA ALA A 259 -19.09 -16.16 17.10
C ALA A 259 -17.59 -16.48 17.02
N LYS A 260 -16.78 -15.61 16.40
CA LYS A 260 -15.31 -15.73 16.39
C LYS A 260 -14.69 -15.68 17.79
N ALA A 261 -15.31 -14.96 18.72
CA ALA A 261 -14.92 -14.92 20.13
C ALA A 261 -15.49 -16.10 20.94
N GLY A 262 -16.15 -17.07 20.31
CA GLY A 262 -16.76 -18.23 20.98
C GLY A 262 -18.09 -17.91 21.68
N VAL A 263 -18.66 -16.72 21.47
CA VAL A 263 -19.93 -16.29 22.06
C VAL A 263 -21.06 -16.51 21.07
N LYS A 264 -21.89 -17.54 21.32
CA LYS A 264 -23.02 -17.90 20.44
C LYS A 264 -24.24 -17.02 20.75
N LEU A 265 -24.33 -15.88 20.07
CA LEU A 265 -25.46 -14.96 20.17
C LEU A 265 -26.58 -15.32 19.17
N SER A 266 -27.83 -15.16 19.61
CA SER A 266 -29.04 -15.17 18.79
C SER A 266 -30.06 -14.23 19.44
N GLY A 267 -31.33 -14.20 19.03
CA GLY A 267 -32.31 -13.36 19.70
C GLY A 267 -33.60 -13.10 18.92
N GLY A 268 -34.39 -12.19 19.47
CA GLY A 268 -35.55 -11.58 18.82
C GLY A 268 -35.25 -10.15 18.38
N GLY A 269 -35.95 -9.67 17.36
CA GLY A 269 -35.82 -8.30 16.86
C GLY A 269 -37.19 -7.67 16.65
N PHE A 270 -37.57 -7.45 15.41
CA PHE A 270 -38.84 -6.83 15.02
C PHE A 270 -40.07 -7.52 15.65
N ARG A 271 -41.00 -6.69 16.13
CA ARG A 271 -42.30 -7.09 16.67
C ARG A 271 -43.37 -6.14 16.13
N THR A 272 -44.51 -6.62 15.65
CA THR A 272 -45.59 -5.72 15.20
C THR A 272 -46.23 -4.97 16.38
N ARG A 273 -46.98 -3.90 16.08
CA ARG A 273 -47.74 -3.16 17.10
C ARG A 273 -48.76 -4.05 17.80
N GLU A 274 -49.42 -4.95 17.07
CA GLU A 274 -50.42 -5.89 17.60
C GLU A 274 -49.77 -6.87 18.57
N GLN A 275 -48.59 -7.38 18.22
CA GLN A 275 -47.79 -8.21 19.11
C GLN A 275 -47.35 -7.44 20.36
N GLN A 276 -47.02 -6.14 20.24
CA GLN A 276 -46.69 -5.29 21.39
C GLN A 276 -47.91 -5.05 22.30
N ILE A 277 -49.09 -4.86 21.73
CA ILE A 277 -50.36 -4.76 22.47
C ILE A 277 -50.65 -6.06 23.22
N ALA A 278 -50.52 -7.21 22.54
CA ALA A 278 -50.71 -8.52 23.15
C ALA A 278 -49.74 -8.75 24.31
N LEU A 279 -48.47 -8.37 24.13
CA LEU A 279 -47.44 -8.49 25.17
C LEU A 279 -47.76 -7.65 26.42
N ARG A 280 -48.28 -6.43 26.24
CA ARG A 280 -48.70 -5.60 27.38
C ARG A 280 -49.86 -6.22 28.15
N LYS A 281 -50.85 -6.79 27.44
CA LYS A 281 -51.95 -7.52 28.07
C LYS A 281 -51.45 -8.74 28.85
N SER A 282 -50.58 -9.55 28.24
CA SER A 282 -50.02 -10.73 28.91
C SER A 282 -49.17 -10.35 30.12
N ASN A 283 -48.45 -9.23 30.04
CA ASN A 283 -47.62 -8.71 31.13
C ASN A 283 -48.41 -7.92 32.17
N GLY A 284 -49.75 -7.94 32.12
CA GLY A 284 -50.62 -7.41 33.15
C GLY A 284 -50.51 -5.90 33.34
N CYS A 285 -50.21 -5.15 32.27
CA CYS A 285 -50.20 -3.69 32.34
C CYS A 285 -51.61 -3.17 32.69
N PRO A 286 -51.76 -2.21 33.63
CA PRO A 286 -53.07 -1.66 34.02
C PRO A 286 -53.86 -1.03 32.86
N ASP A 287 -53.15 -0.38 31.92
CA ASP A 287 -53.69 0.09 30.65
C ASP A 287 -52.68 -0.16 29.51
N VAL A 288 -53.20 -0.47 28.32
CA VAL A 288 -52.37 -0.81 27.15
C VAL A 288 -51.68 0.43 26.57
N TRP A 289 -52.28 1.62 26.64
CA TRP A 289 -51.85 2.79 25.88
C TRP A 289 -51.12 3.85 26.70
N THR A 290 -51.36 3.90 28.00
CA THR A 290 -50.92 5.02 28.86
C THR A 290 -50.11 4.57 30.07
N ALA A 291 -50.33 3.35 30.56
CA ALA A 291 -49.63 2.89 31.76
C ALA A 291 -48.09 2.83 31.52
N PRO A 292 -47.26 3.39 32.41
CA PRO A 292 -45.81 3.37 32.23
C PRO A 292 -45.27 1.94 32.21
N SER A 293 -44.18 1.68 31.49
CA SER A 293 -43.60 0.33 31.38
C SER A 293 -43.37 -0.34 32.73
N SER A 294 -42.92 0.42 33.73
CA SER A 294 -42.65 -0.05 35.10
C SER A 294 -43.90 -0.51 35.88
N SER A 295 -45.11 -0.16 35.43
CA SER A 295 -46.37 -0.60 36.07
C SER A 295 -46.85 -1.96 35.59
N CYS A 296 -46.25 -2.52 34.54
CA CYS A 296 -46.51 -3.87 34.09
C CYS A 296 -45.77 -4.88 34.98
N ARG A 297 -46.29 -6.11 35.11
CA ARG A 297 -45.60 -7.19 35.84
C ARG A 297 -44.21 -7.48 35.27
N VAL A 298 -44.08 -7.39 33.95
CA VAL A 298 -42.80 -7.38 33.23
C VAL A 298 -42.73 -6.07 32.47
N PRO A 299 -41.70 -5.22 32.70
CA PRO A 299 -41.57 -3.94 32.01
C PRO A 299 -41.72 -4.10 30.50
N THR A 300 -42.65 -3.34 29.90
CA THR A 300 -42.98 -3.46 28.48
C THR A 300 -43.32 -2.10 27.92
N ALA A 301 -42.64 -1.67 26.85
CA ALA A 301 -42.88 -0.36 26.23
C ALA A 301 -44.34 -0.17 25.75
N ILE A 302 -44.84 1.06 25.84
CA ILE A 302 -46.15 1.46 25.28
C ILE A 302 -46.15 1.24 23.76
N PRO A 303 -47.25 0.76 23.14
CA PRO A 303 -47.31 0.53 21.70
C PRO A 303 -47.08 1.84 20.93
N GLY A 304 -46.35 1.76 19.83
CA GLY A 304 -45.84 2.90 19.07
C GLY A 304 -44.58 3.54 19.65
N ARG A 305 -44.14 3.15 20.85
CA ARG A 305 -42.89 3.65 21.47
C ARG A 305 -41.76 2.63 21.45
N SER A 306 -42.05 1.33 21.35
CA SER A 306 -41.02 0.29 21.32
C SER A 306 -40.15 0.39 20.07
N LEU A 307 -38.82 0.25 20.23
CA LEU A 307 -37.92 0.15 19.08
C LEU A 307 -37.96 -1.22 18.39
N HIS A 308 -38.54 -2.25 19.02
CA HIS A 308 -38.87 -3.50 18.34
C HIS A 308 -39.93 -3.29 17.24
N GLU A 309 -40.84 -2.31 17.40
CA GLU A 309 -41.88 -2.00 16.41
C GLU A 309 -41.32 -1.43 15.09
N VAL A 310 -40.07 -0.98 15.10
CA VAL A 310 -39.38 -0.48 13.90
C VAL A 310 -38.10 -1.28 13.58
N GLY A 311 -37.89 -2.40 14.28
CA GLY A 311 -36.74 -3.30 14.08
C GLY A 311 -35.38 -2.71 14.48
N LEU A 312 -35.34 -1.65 15.29
CA LEU A 312 -34.11 -0.98 15.74
C LEU A 312 -33.63 -1.45 17.12
N ALA A 313 -34.35 -2.40 17.73
CA ALA A 313 -33.95 -3.10 18.95
C ALA A 313 -33.88 -4.61 18.73
N ILE A 314 -33.05 -5.24 19.57
CA ILE A 314 -32.81 -6.68 19.62
C ILE A 314 -32.82 -7.14 21.08
N ASP A 315 -33.48 -8.28 21.31
CA ASP A 315 -33.47 -9.00 22.58
C ASP A 315 -32.58 -10.23 22.41
N MET A 316 -31.38 -10.17 22.97
CA MET A 316 -30.33 -11.15 22.72
C MET A 316 -30.38 -12.34 23.66
N THR A 317 -30.18 -13.52 23.08
CA THR A 317 -30.03 -14.80 23.75
C THR A 317 -28.62 -15.35 23.53
N SER A 318 -28.21 -16.26 24.39
CA SER A 318 -26.95 -16.99 24.26
C SER A 318 -27.15 -18.45 24.60
N GLY A 319 -26.68 -19.35 23.73
CA GLY A 319 -26.83 -20.79 23.94
C GLY A 319 -28.29 -21.25 24.07
N GLY A 320 -29.22 -20.58 23.40
CA GLY A 320 -30.66 -20.87 23.46
C GLY A 320 -31.41 -20.29 24.67
N SER A 321 -30.74 -19.55 25.55
CA SER A 321 -31.36 -18.93 26.74
C SER A 321 -31.24 -17.41 26.75
N THR A 322 -32.25 -16.72 27.28
CA THR A 322 -32.23 -15.26 27.46
C THR A 322 -31.06 -14.82 28.34
N ILE A 323 -30.41 -13.71 27.98
CA ILE A 323 -29.33 -13.12 28.76
C ILE A 323 -29.94 -12.38 29.96
N ASN A 324 -30.28 -13.10 31.03
CA ASN A 324 -30.93 -12.53 32.23
C ASN A 324 -29.95 -11.97 33.28
N THR A 325 -28.63 -12.16 33.09
CA THR A 325 -27.62 -11.74 34.07
C THR A 325 -26.42 -11.08 33.42
N ARG A 326 -25.97 -9.99 34.05
CA ARG A 326 -24.76 -9.24 33.68
C ARG A 326 -23.46 -10.01 33.93
N LYS A 327 -23.54 -11.10 34.70
CA LYS A 327 -22.39 -11.96 34.99
C LYS A 327 -22.08 -12.94 33.84
N SER A 328 -23.02 -13.15 32.91
CA SER A 328 -22.86 -14.07 31.79
C SER A 328 -21.73 -13.65 30.85
N ALA A 329 -21.06 -14.63 30.23
CA ALA A 329 -20.02 -14.36 29.24
C ALA A 329 -20.57 -13.58 28.04
N ALA A 330 -21.79 -13.90 27.60
CA ALA A 330 -22.46 -13.20 26.51
C ALA A 330 -22.74 -11.73 26.84
N PHE A 331 -23.30 -11.43 28.01
CA PHE A 331 -23.50 -10.04 28.42
C PHE A 331 -22.17 -9.27 28.49
N LYS A 332 -21.14 -9.84 29.12
CA LYS A 332 -19.83 -9.19 29.23
C LYS A 332 -19.22 -8.90 27.87
N TRP A 333 -19.34 -9.84 26.93
CA TRP A 333 -18.88 -9.64 25.57
C TRP A 333 -19.67 -8.51 24.89
N MET A 334 -21.00 -8.51 24.97
CA MET A 334 -21.81 -7.45 24.38
C MET A 334 -21.54 -6.08 25.04
N ALA A 335 -21.44 -6.01 26.36
CA ALA A 335 -21.11 -4.77 27.08
C ALA A 335 -19.77 -4.18 26.64
N ALA A 336 -18.78 -5.02 26.32
CA ALA A 336 -17.49 -4.58 25.83
C ALA A 336 -17.46 -4.25 24.31
N ASN A 337 -18.40 -4.78 23.51
CA ASN A 337 -18.28 -4.79 22.06
C ASN A 337 -19.48 -4.21 21.29
N ALA A 338 -20.71 -4.30 21.79
CA ALA A 338 -21.93 -3.92 21.08
C ALA A 338 -21.92 -2.45 20.59
N GLY A 339 -21.34 -1.54 21.38
CA GLY A 339 -21.17 -0.14 20.99
C GLY A 339 -20.31 0.05 19.73
N LYS A 340 -19.42 -0.91 19.40
CA LYS A 340 -18.68 -0.91 18.12
C LYS A 340 -19.61 -1.07 16.93
N TYR A 341 -20.77 -1.70 17.13
CA TYR A 341 -21.79 -1.97 16.12
C TYR A 341 -23.00 -1.03 16.24
N GLY A 342 -22.89 0.01 17.07
CA GLY A 342 -23.94 1.01 17.25
C GLY A 342 -25.09 0.55 18.14
N PHE A 343 -24.92 -0.53 18.90
CA PHE A 343 -25.90 -1.01 19.87
C PHE A 343 -25.53 -0.62 21.31
N VAL A 344 -26.52 -0.16 22.06
CA VAL A 344 -26.43 0.30 23.44
C VAL A 344 -27.40 -0.53 24.29
N ASN A 345 -26.95 -0.97 25.47
CA ASN A 345 -27.80 -1.74 26.38
C ASN A 345 -28.79 -0.83 27.08
N LEU A 346 -30.05 -1.29 27.21
CA LEU A 346 -30.98 -0.73 28.17
C LEU A 346 -30.58 -1.19 29.60
N PRO A 347 -30.24 -0.28 30.54
CA PRO A 347 -29.71 -0.68 31.85
C PRO A 347 -30.65 -1.54 32.71
N SER A 348 -31.97 -1.49 32.51
CA SER A 348 -32.90 -2.37 33.22
C SER A 348 -32.92 -3.80 32.66
N GLU A 349 -32.49 -4.02 31.43
CA GLU A 349 -32.72 -5.27 30.68
C GLU A 349 -31.40 -5.77 30.05
N PRO A 350 -30.71 -6.74 30.69
CA PRO A 350 -29.42 -7.22 30.20
C PRO A 350 -29.47 -7.86 28.79
N TRP A 351 -30.63 -8.36 28.38
CA TRP A 351 -30.86 -8.92 27.04
C TRP A 351 -31.14 -7.86 25.98
N HIS A 352 -31.59 -6.66 26.35
CA HIS A 352 -32.11 -5.67 25.40
C HIS A 352 -31.06 -4.68 24.92
N TRP A 353 -30.95 -4.52 23.60
CA TRP A 353 -30.02 -3.61 22.96
C TRP A 353 -30.70 -2.88 21.81
N SER A 354 -30.42 -1.58 21.68
CA SER A 354 -30.97 -0.76 20.59
C SER A 354 -29.96 0.30 20.16
N ILE A 355 -30.27 1.06 19.10
CA ILE A 355 -29.35 2.11 18.64
C ILE A 355 -29.30 3.35 19.55
N THR A 356 -30.20 3.45 20.52
CA THR A 356 -30.29 4.53 21.52
C THR A 356 -30.15 4.03 22.97
N GLY A 357 -30.31 2.72 23.22
CA GLY A 357 -30.30 2.16 24.57
C GLY A 357 -31.59 2.36 25.36
N SER A 358 -32.70 2.65 24.65
CA SER A 358 -34.03 2.95 25.20
C SER A 358 -35.13 2.07 24.64
#